data_AF-A0A7X9SXL9-F1
#
_entry.id   AF-A0A7X9SXL9-F1
#
_cell.length_a   1.000
_cell.length_b   1.000
_cell.length_c   1.000
_cell.angle_alpha   90.00
_cell.angle_beta   90.00
_cell.angle_gamma   90.00
#
_symmetry.space_group_name_H-M   'P 1'
#
loop_
_entity.id
_entity.type
_entity.pdbx_description
1 polymer ?
#
loop_
_entity_poly.entity_id
_entity_poly.type
_entity_poly.pdbx_seq_one_letter_code
_entity_poly.pdbx_strand_id
1 'polypeptide(L)'
;MPRRTVVILAPVCEELLYRGAILRPIHDALIRRGRSALVASTIAIALSALAFALPHLGDSLTGRQAIAYMITGCVFGVVYVLTGSITAAMVSHALPSWVTYARILYFGHGDSTVHPLLWILVLGCPVWVYLVARLLRAVFPDRTATGAAFGTAAGTSGDRTT
;
A
#
# COMPACT_ATOMS: atom_id res chain seq x y z
N MET A 1 -9.70 -12.10 23.66
CA MET A 1 -8.85 -12.18 22.46
C MET A 1 -9.69 -11.94 21.21
N PRO A 2 -9.54 -10.79 20.53
CA PRO A 2 -9.76 -10.73 19.08
C PRO A 2 -8.70 -9.82 18.43
N ARG A 3 -7.55 -10.36 18.06
CA ARG A 3 -6.55 -9.65 17.21
C ARG A 3 -6.19 -10.43 15.95
N ARG A 4 -6.78 -11.61 15.73
CA ARG A 4 -6.38 -12.54 14.67
C ARG A 4 -6.97 -12.20 13.30
N THR A 5 -8.02 -11.39 13.24
CA THR A 5 -8.73 -11.02 11.98
C THR A 5 -8.16 -9.78 11.28
N VAL A 6 -7.20 -9.08 11.89
CA VAL A 6 -6.76 -7.75 11.42
C VAL A 6 -5.75 -7.84 10.26
N VAL A 7 -5.13 -9.00 10.02
CA VAL A 7 -4.01 -9.16 9.07
C VAL A 7 -4.45 -9.04 7.60
N ILE A 8 -5.71 -9.32 7.29
CA ILE A 8 -6.25 -9.26 5.92
C ILE A 8 -7.01 -7.94 5.70
N LEU A 9 -7.87 -7.56 6.65
CA LEU A 9 -8.70 -6.36 6.51
C LEU A 9 -7.90 -5.06 6.67
N ALA A 10 -6.88 -5.02 7.53
CA ALA A 10 -6.12 -3.79 7.74
C ALA A 10 -5.39 -3.34 6.46
N PRO A 11 -4.61 -4.19 5.75
CA PRO A 11 -4.00 -3.78 4.48
C PRO A 11 -5.02 -3.29 3.46
N VAL A 12 -6.19 -3.92 3.39
CA VAL A 12 -7.24 -3.52 2.45
C VAL A 12 -7.79 -2.12 2.80
N CYS A 13 -8.24 -1.93 4.03
CA CYS A 13 -8.83 -0.66 4.46
C CYS A 13 -7.82 0.49 4.44
N GLU A 14 -6.59 0.24 4.90
CA GLU A 14 -5.54 1.24 4.94
C GLU A 14 -5.12 1.66 3.52
N GLU A 15 -4.96 0.74 2.58
CA GLU A 15 -4.62 1.15 1.21
C GLU A 15 -5.77 1.88 0.50
N LEU A 16 -7.04 1.53 0.76
CA LEU A 16 -8.17 2.31 0.26
C LEU A 16 -8.14 3.75 0.78
N LEU A 17 -7.84 3.94 2.05
CA LEU A 17 -7.75 5.27 2.67
C LEU A 17 -6.52 6.04 2.16
N TYR A 18 -5.32 5.49 2.35
CA TYR A 18 -4.08 6.24 2.11
C TYR A 18 -3.77 6.37 0.61
N ARG A 19 -3.97 5.32 -0.20
CA ARG A 19 -3.66 5.39 -1.65
C ARG A 19 -4.85 5.87 -2.46
N GLY A 20 -6.04 5.37 -2.13
CA GLY A 20 -7.28 5.73 -2.79
C GLY A 20 -7.77 7.13 -2.44
N ALA A 21 -7.88 7.49 -1.17
CA ALA A 21 -8.50 8.74 -0.73
C ALA A 21 -7.52 9.89 -0.44
N ILE A 22 -6.23 9.62 -0.24
CA ILE A 22 -5.23 10.66 0.06
C ILE A 22 -4.24 10.84 -1.10
N LEU A 23 -3.43 9.82 -1.42
CA LEU A 23 -2.38 9.92 -2.42
C LEU A 23 -2.94 10.28 -3.80
N ARG A 24 -3.91 9.50 -4.31
CA ARG A 24 -4.47 9.70 -5.65
C ARG A 24 -5.08 11.11 -5.83
N PRO A 25 -5.96 11.61 -4.95
CA PRO A 25 -6.53 12.96 -5.12
C PRO A 25 -5.50 14.08 -5.06
N ILE A 26 -4.51 13.99 -4.17
CA ILE A 26 -3.42 14.98 -4.06
C ILE A 26 -2.59 14.99 -5.33
N HIS A 27 -2.17 13.81 -5.79
CA HIS A 27 -1.41 13.65 -7.02
C HIS A 27 -2.17 14.28 -8.21
N ASP A 28 -3.43 13.88 -8.41
CA ASP A 28 -4.23 14.35 -9.54
C ASP A 28 -4.51 15.86 -9.48
N ALA A 29 -4.69 16.41 -8.27
CA ALA A 29 -4.85 17.85 -8.08
C ALA A 29 -3.57 18.63 -8.45
N LEU A 30 -2.38 18.11 -8.14
CA LEU A 30 -1.11 18.73 -8.49
C LEU A 30 -0.83 18.65 -10.00
N ILE A 31 -1.14 17.51 -10.64
CA ILE A 31 -1.07 17.37 -12.10
C ILE A 31 -2.00 18.37 -12.79
N ARG A 32 -3.26 18.49 -12.35
CA ARG A 32 -4.21 19.47 -12.91
C ARG A 32 -3.75 20.92 -12.77
N ARG A 33 -2.88 21.21 -11.80
CA ARG A 33 -2.25 22.53 -11.60
C ARG A 33 -0.95 22.71 -12.39
N GLY A 34 -0.61 21.80 -13.30
CA GLY A 34 0.57 21.88 -14.16
C GLY A 34 1.88 21.51 -13.48
N ARG A 35 1.86 20.84 -12.32
CA ARG A 35 3.09 20.33 -11.70
C ARG A 35 3.58 19.09 -12.44
N SER A 36 4.91 18.90 -12.49
CA SER A 36 5.50 17.70 -13.09
C SER A 36 5.10 16.44 -12.31
N ALA A 37 5.05 15.30 -12.99
CA ALA A 37 4.68 14.02 -12.39
C ALA A 37 5.58 13.63 -11.20
N LEU A 38 6.88 13.95 -11.29
CA LEU A 38 7.83 13.69 -10.21
C LEU A 38 7.51 14.51 -8.95
N VAL A 39 7.19 15.80 -9.12
CA VAL A 39 6.85 16.69 -7.99
C VAL A 39 5.50 16.25 -7.38
N ALA A 40 4.51 15.98 -8.23
CA ALA A 40 3.20 15.52 -7.79
C ALA A 40 3.30 14.20 -7.00
N SER A 41 4.06 13.23 -7.53
CA SER A 41 4.27 11.92 -6.89
C SER A 41 5.02 12.06 -5.56
N THR A 42 6.11 12.83 -5.53
CA THR A 42 6.89 13.04 -4.30
C THR A 42 6.04 13.64 -3.19
N ILE A 43 5.27 14.70 -3.48
CA ILE A 43 4.41 15.36 -2.50
C ILE A 43 3.29 14.42 -2.04
N ALA A 44 2.62 13.75 -2.97
CA ALA A 44 1.51 12.85 -2.65
C ALA A 44 1.98 11.65 -1.80
N ILE A 45 3.13 11.06 -2.13
CA ILE A 45 3.74 9.97 -1.35
C ILE A 45 4.11 10.47 0.05
N ALA A 46 4.79 11.62 0.16
CA ALA A 46 5.20 12.15 1.46
C ALA A 46 4.02 12.43 2.39
N LEU A 47 2.97 13.10 1.88
CA LEU A 47 1.77 13.40 2.67
C LEU A 47 0.98 12.14 3.04
N SER A 48 0.84 11.20 2.09
CA SER A 48 0.19 9.92 2.37
C SER A 48 0.98 9.07 3.37
N ALA A 49 2.31 9.05 3.30
CA ALA A 49 3.17 8.31 4.21
C ALA A 49 3.15 8.91 5.62
N LEU A 50 3.13 10.25 5.72
CA LEU A 50 2.94 10.93 6.99
C LEU A 50 1.58 10.59 7.61
N ALA A 51 0.50 10.69 6.83
CA ALA A 51 -0.84 10.31 7.28
C ALA A 51 -0.92 8.84 7.72
N PHE A 52 -0.22 7.94 7.00
CA PHE A 52 -0.10 6.53 7.36
C PHE A 52 0.66 6.32 8.68
N ALA A 53 1.75 7.07 8.89
CA ALA A 53 2.57 6.91 10.07
C ALA A 53 1.86 7.40 11.34
N LEU A 54 1.12 8.50 11.29
CA LEU A 54 0.52 9.18 12.46
C LEU A 54 -0.24 8.23 13.44
N PRO A 55 -1.16 7.36 12.99
CA PRO A 55 -1.87 6.45 13.91
C PRO A 55 -0.97 5.37 14.53
N HIS A 56 0.21 5.15 13.96
CA HIS A 56 1.19 4.18 14.42
C HIS A 56 2.27 4.79 15.32
N LEU A 57 2.26 6.12 15.48
CA LEU A 57 3.08 6.83 16.44
C LEU A 57 2.45 6.59 17.81
N GLY A 58 3.07 5.73 18.62
CA GLY A 58 2.73 5.62 20.04
C GLY A 58 3.19 6.89 20.78
N ASP A 59 4.10 6.74 21.73
CA ASP A 59 4.52 7.87 22.58
C ASP A 59 5.59 8.79 21.94
N SER A 60 6.08 8.49 20.73
CA SER A 60 7.19 9.22 20.12
C SER A 60 7.02 9.44 18.62
N LEU A 61 7.17 10.70 18.20
CA LEU A 61 7.16 11.13 16.80
C LEU A 61 8.49 10.85 16.07
N THR A 62 9.58 10.62 16.80
CA THR A 62 10.93 10.45 16.25
C THR A 62 11.56 9.10 16.61
N GLY A 63 10.82 8.23 17.30
CA GLY A 63 11.28 6.88 17.65
C GLY A 63 11.49 5.98 16.44
N ARG A 64 12.23 4.87 16.62
CA ARG A 64 12.51 3.91 15.54
C ARG A 64 11.25 3.38 14.87
N GLN A 65 10.18 3.16 15.65
CA GLN A 65 8.86 2.75 15.16
C GLN A 65 8.27 3.79 14.21
N ALA A 66 8.30 5.07 14.58
CA ALA A 66 7.81 6.17 13.75
C ALA A 66 8.49 6.22 12.39
N ILE A 67 9.83 6.11 12.39
CA ILE A 67 10.65 6.09 11.17
C ILE A 67 10.31 4.86 10.33
N ALA A 68 10.14 3.68 10.94
CA ALA A 68 9.78 2.47 10.23
C ALA A 68 8.41 2.58 9.54
N TYR A 69 7.39 3.13 10.21
CA TYR A 69 6.07 3.34 9.61
C TYR A 69 6.09 4.40 8.51
N MET A 70 6.89 5.47 8.65
CA MET A 70 7.08 6.46 7.60
C MET A 70 7.69 5.82 6.34
N ILE A 71 8.79 5.08 6.49
CA ILE A 71 9.44 4.37 5.37
C ILE A 71 8.46 3.38 4.73
N THR A 72 7.72 2.63 5.53
CA THR A 72 6.71 1.68 5.06
C THR A 72 5.61 2.38 4.24
N GLY A 73 5.11 3.51 4.72
CA GLY A 73 4.18 4.38 4.00
C GLY A 73 4.74 4.85 2.65
N CYS A 74 6.01 5.26 2.63
CA CYS A 74 6.69 5.64 1.38
C CYS A 74 6.78 4.46 0.40
N VAL A 75 7.17 3.27 0.88
CA VAL A 75 7.32 2.07 0.04
C VAL A 75 6.00 1.72 -0.66
N PHE A 76 4.88 1.61 0.04
CA PHE A 76 3.62 1.28 -0.66
C PHE A 76 3.11 2.45 -1.52
N GLY A 77 3.45 3.69 -1.17
CA GLY A 77 3.20 4.85 -2.04
C GLY A 77 3.95 4.75 -3.37
N VAL A 78 5.23 4.37 -3.33
CA VAL A 78 6.05 4.09 -4.52
C VAL A 78 5.47 2.94 -5.33
N VAL A 79 5.10 1.81 -4.69
CA VAL A 79 4.44 0.68 -5.37
C VAL A 79 3.17 1.16 -6.09
N TYR A 80 2.34 1.96 -5.44
CA TYR A 80 1.13 2.49 -6.05
C TYR A 80 1.42 3.38 -7.26
N VAL A 81 2.38 4.31 -7.16
CA VAL A 81 2.74 5.21 -8.27
C VAL A 81 3.32 4.44 -9.46
N LEU A 82 4.19 3.46 -9.21
CA LEU A 82 4.82 2.65 -10.26
C LEU A 82 3.84 1.70 -10.95
N THR A 83 2.87 1.15 -10.21
CA THR A 83 1.93 0.13 -10.74
C THR A 83 0.59 0.70 -11.16
N GLY A 84 0.20 1.88 -10.67
CA GLY A 84 -1.15 2.43 -10.78
C GLY A 84 -2.23 1.60 -10.07
N SER A 85 -1.87 0.56 -9.30
CA SER A 85 -2.81 -0.42 -8.77
C SER A 85 -2.90 -0.39 -7.25
N ILE A 86 -4.09 -0.06 -6.75
CA ILE A 86 -4.41 -0.17 -5.31
C ILE A 86 -4.27 -1.63 -4.83
N THR A 87 -4.61 -2.61 -5.68
CA THR A 87 -4.49 -4.03 -5.30
C THR A 87 -3.04 -4.46 -5.17
N ALA A 88 -2.14 -3.94 -6.01
CA ALA A 88 -0.70 -4.21 -5.86
C ALA A 88 -0.17 -3.63 -4.55
N ALA A 89 -0.61 -2.43 -4.16
CA ALA A 89 -0.28 -1.83 -2.87
C ALA A 89 -0.83 -2.67 -1.69
N MET A 90 -2.07 -3.15 -1.77
CA MET A 90 -2.69 -4.01 -0.73
C MET A 90 -1.91 -5.30 -0.51
N VAL A 91 -1.58 -6.00 -1.59
CA VAL A 91 -0.80 -7.25 -1.52
C VAL A 91 0.60 -6.95 -0.98
N SER A 92 1.26 -5.89 -1.44
CA SER A 92 2.59 -5.49 -0.95
C SER A 92 2.58 -5.15 0.53
N HIS A 93 1.50 -4.53 1.03
CA HIS A 93 1.31 -4.23 2.45
C HIS A 93 1.09 -5.50 3.29
N ALA A 94 0.43 -6.52 2.75
CA ALA A 94 0.27 -7.79 3.45
C ALA A 94 1.57 -8.61 3.58
N LEU A 95 2.56 -8.40 2.71
CA LEU A 95 3.78 -9.21 2.64
C LEU A 95 4.66 -9.13 3.91
N PRO A 96 4.97 -7.95 4.48
CA PRO A 96 5.73 -7.87 5.73
C PRO A 96 5.09 -8.65 6.89
N SER A 97 3.77 -8.58 7.03
CA SER A 97 3.04 -9.36 8.04
C SER A 97 3.15 -10.86 7.75
N TRP A 98 2.98 -11.28 6.50
CA TRP A 98 3.19 -12.68 6.10
C TRP A 98 4.57 -13.19 6.49
N VAL A 99 5.64 -12.47 6.13
CA VAL A 99 7.03 -12.85 6.45
C VAL A 99 7.25 -12.92 7.97
N THR A 100 6.75 -11.92 8.71
CA THR A 100 6.90 -11.87 10.16
C THR A 100 6.20 -13.04 10.85
N TYR A 101 4.95 -13.30 10.48
CA TYR A 101 4.20 -14.42 11.05
C TYR A 101 4.78 -15.77 10.60
N ALA A 102 5.22 -15.92 9.36
CA ALA A 102 5.87 -17.14 8.89
C ALA A 102 7.15 -17.44 9.69
N ARG A 103 7.96 -16.42 10.01
CA ARG A 103 9.15 -16.58 10.87
C ARG A 103 8.78 -17.00 12.29
N ILE A 104 7.75 -16.41 12.88
CA ILE A 104 7.26 -16.81 14.22
C ILE A 104 6.76 -18.26 14.19
N LEU A 105 6.02 -18.64 13.14
CA LEU A 105 5.53 -20.01 13.00
C LEU A 105 6.66 -20.99 12.70
N TYR A 106 7.73 -20.63 12.01
CA TYR A 106 8.77 -21.61 11.66
C TYR A 106 9.87 -21.73 12.74
N PHE A 107 10.23 -20.63 13.38
CA PHE A 107 11.35 -20.57 14.32
C PHE A 107 10.94 -20.25 15.76
N GLY A 108 9.72 -19.76 15.98
CA GLY A 108 9.27 -19.25 17.27
C GLY A 108 8.36 -20.18 18.07
N HIS A 109 7.89 -21.31 17.51
CA HIS A 109 6.96 -22.20 18.21
C HIS A 109 7.63 -23.19 19.19
N GLY A 110 8.95 -23.36 19.13
CA GLY A 110 9.66 -24.37 19.94
C GLY A 110 9.05 -25.75 19.76
N ASP A 111 8.72 -26.44 20.85
CA ASP A 111 8.05 -27.76 20.82
C ASP A 111 6.51 -27.67 20.75
N SER A 112 5.95 -26.47 20.61
CA SER A 112 4.50 -26.27 20.62
C SER A 112 3.86 -26.70 19.31
N THR A 113 2.79 -27.49 19.39
CA THR A 113 2.00 -27.86 18.21
C THR A 113 1.20 -26.65 17.69
N VAL A 114 1.57 -26.16 16.50
CA VAL A 114 0.83 -25.07 15.84
C VAL A 114 -0.39 -25.64 15.12
N HIS A 115 -1.56 -25.07 15.42
CA HIS A 115 -2.81 -25.45 14.77
C HIS A 115 -2.73 -25.23 13.24
N PRO A 116 -3.09 -26.22 12.39
CA PRO A 116 -2.96 -26.13 10.92
C PRO A 116 -3.62 -24.89 10.28
N LEU A 117 -4.75 -24.44 10.83
CA LEU A 117 -5.44 -23.22 10.39
C LEU A 117 -4.55 -21.96 10.44
N LEU A 118 -3.60 -21.88 11.38
CA LEU A 118 -2.69 -20.73 11.46
C LEU A 118 -1.70 -20.73 10.29
N TRP A 119 -1.24 -21.90 9.85
CA TRP A 119 -0.41 -22.03 8.66
C TRP A 119 -1.16 -21.57 7.40
N ILE A 120 -2.41 -22.02 7.22
CA ILE A 120 -3.25 -21.64 6.08
C ILE A 120 -3.52 -20.13 6.08
N LEU A 121 -3.83 -19.56 7.25
CA LEU A 121 -4.11 -18.13 7.37
C LEU A 121 -2.88 -17.28 7.06
N VAL A 122 -1.72 -17.64 7.62
CA VAL A 122 -0.47 -16.90 7.44
C VAL A 122 0.05 -17.03 6.03
N LEU A 123 0.26 -18.27 5.54
CA LEU A 123 0.81 -18.49 4.20
C LEU A 123 -0.14 -18.06 3.09
N GLY A 124 -1.45 -18.13 3.33
CA GLY A 124 -2.47 -17.65 2.39
C GLY A 124 -2.71 -16.14 2.44
N CYS A 125 -2.15 -15.40 3.40
CA CYS A 125 -2.44 -13.97 3.62
C CYS A 125 -2.42 -13.10 2.34
N PRO A 126 -1.34 -13.09 1.53
CA PRO A 126 -1.33 -12.28 0.30
C PRO A 126 -2.39 -12.72 -0.71
N VAL A 127 -2.71 -14.02 -0.76
CA VAL A 127 -3.77 -14.57 -1.62
C VAL A 127 -5.14 -14.12 -1.14
N TRP A 128 -5.42 -14.20 0.17
CA TRP A 128 -6.68 -13.73 0.75
C TRP A 128 -6.89 -12.23 0.52
N VAL A 129 -5.84 -11.42 0.71
CA VAL A 129 -5.89 -9.98 0.42
C VAL A 129 -6.15 -9.72 -1.06
N TYR A 130 -5.50 -10.45 -1.96
CA TYR A 130 -5.77 -10.35 -3.40
C TYR A 130 -7.23 -10.70 -3.73
N LEU A 131 -7.77 -11.79 -3.17
CA LEU A 131 -9.15 -12.22 -3.40
C LEU A 131 -10.16 -11.20 -2.85
N VAL A 132 -9.94 -10.66 -1.65
CA VAL A 132 -10.77 -9.60 -1.07
C VAL A 132 -10.72 -8.35 -1.93
N ALA A 133 -9.54 -7.92 -2.38
CA ALA A 133 -9.39 -6.76 -3.25
C ALA A 133 -10.11 -6.97 -4.59
N ARG A 134 -10.04 -8.17 -5.16
CA ARG A 134 -10.74 -8.54 -6.40
C ARG A 134 -12.26 -8.55 -6.21
N LEU A 135 -12.74 -9.08 -5.09
CA LEU A 135 -14.16 -9.06 -4.74
C LEU A 135 -14.67 -7.62 -4.59
N LEU A 136 -13.93 -6.76 -3.88
CA LEU A 136 -14.30 -5.36 -3.71
C LEU A 136 -14.40 -4.63 -5.05
N ARG A 137 -13.50 -4.89 -6.01
CA ARG A 137 -13.61 -4.35 -7.38
C ARG A 137 -14.82 -4.88 -8.14
N ALA A 138 -15.21 -6.14 -7.92
CA ALA A 138 -16.38 -6.73 -8.57
C ALA A 138 -17.70 -6.13 -8.01
N VAL A 139 -17.74 -5.86 -6.71
CA VAL A 139 -18.92 -5.27 -6.03
C VAL A 139 -19.01 -3.76 -6.24
N PHE A 140 -17.86 -3.07 -6.24
CA PHE A 140 -17.73 -1.63 -6.46
C PHE A 140 -16.86 -1.37 -7.69
N PRO A 141 -17.39 -1.58 -8.92
CA PRO A 141 -16.64 -1.30 -10.13
C PRO A 141 -16.26 0.18 -10.20
N ASP A 142 -14.99 0.46 -10.50
CA ASP A 142 -14.44 1.81 -10.61
C ASP A 142 -15.26 2.63 -11.61
N ARG A 143 -15.87 3.74 -11.15
CA ARG A 143 -16.61 4.66 -12.03
C ARG A 143 -15.71 5.54 -12.92
N THR A 144 -14.40 5.38 -12.88
CA THR A 144 -13.44 6.24 -13.60
C THR A 144 -12.15 5.51 -13.97
N ALA A 145 -12.26 4.45 -14.77
CA ALA A 145 -11.11 3.92 -15.52
C ALA A 145 -10.84 4.78 -16.77
N THR A 146 -10.55 6.07 -16.58
CA THR A 146 -9.96 6.93 -17.62
C THR A 146 -8.86 7.76 -17.00
N GLY A 147 -7.77 7.09 -16.65
CA GLY A 147 -6.55 7.71 -16.16
C GLY A 147 -5.42 6.76 -16.45
N ALA A 148 -4.82 6.92 -17.63
CA ALA A 148 -3.63 6.19 -18.05
C ALA A 148 -2.61 6.17 -16.91
N ALA A 149 -1.97 5.02 -16.74
CA ALA A 149 -0.89 4.80 -15.78
C ALA A 149 0.01 6.04 -15.67
N PHE A 150 0.31 6.45 -14.44
CA PHE A 150 1.03 7.67 -14.04
C PHE A 150 2.46 7.84 -14.63
N GLY A 151 2.85 7.07 -15.65
CA GLY A 151 4.21 6.98 -16.19
C GLY A 151 4.37 7.14 -17.70
N THR A 152 3.40 7.64 -18.48
CA THR A 152 3.56 7.78 -19.96
C THR A 152 3.38 9.20 -20.50
N ALA A 153 3.91 10.21 -19.81
CA ALA A 153 3.95 11.58 -20.35
C ALA A 153 5.35 12.24 -20.21
N ALA A 154 6.40 11.46 -20.45
CA ALA A 154 7.76 11.98 -20.56
C ALA A 154 8.46 11.33 -21.75
N GLY A 155 8.20 11.83 -22.96
CA GLY A 155 8.95 11.41 -24.14
C GLY A 155 8.19 11.60 -25.44
N THR A 156 8.12 12.85 -25.94
CA THR A 156 8.27 13.23 -27.36
C THR A 156 7.97 14.72 -27.51
N SER A 157 8.95 15.59 -27.30
CA SER A 157 8.99 16.89 -27.96
C SER A 157 10.44 17.27 -28.22
N GLY A 158 11.02 16.58 -29.20
CA GLY A 158 12.33 16.87 -29.74
C GLY A 158 12.36 16.37 -31.15
N ASP A 159 11.69 17.08 -32.06
CA ASP A 159 12.24 17.38 -33.38
C ASP A 159 11.39 18.43 -34.10
N ARG A 160 11.97 19.61 -34.30
CA ARG A 160 11.65 20.54 -35.38
C ARG A 160 12.87 21.43 -35.59
N THR A 161 13.87 20.85 -36.24
CA THR A 161 14.79 21.61 -37.08
C THR A 161 14.50 21.27 -38.54
N THR A 162 13.83 22.19 -39.24
CA THR A 162 14.14 22.77 -40.55
C THR A 162 12.89 23.47 -41.10
#